data_AF-A0A939ENZ4-F1
#
_entry.id   AF-A0A939ENZ4-F1
#
_cell.length_a   1.000
_cell.length_b   1.000
_cell.length_c   1.000
_cell.angle_alpha   90.00
_cell.angle_beta   90.00
_cell.angle_gamma   90.00
#
_symmetry.space_group_name_H-M   'P 1'
#
loop_
_entity.id
_entity.type
_entity.pdbx_description
1 polymer ?
#
loop_
_entity_poly.entity_id
_entity_poly.type
_entity_poly.pdbx_seq_one_letter_code
_entity_poly.pdbx_strand_id
1 'polypeptide(L)'
;MVRETNAAGLEIAQELPEDTRARLAVFCYRRSHLRRLGLILAKTCSKNALVQESGHAGELIHMQAQNLEATLTGDRYLAPRHLRRPVSLAG
;
A
#
# COMPACT_ATOMS: atom_id res chain seq x y z
N MET A 1 14.71 -6.10 -13.67
CA MET A 1 13.53 -6.33 -14.52
C MET A 1 12.27 -6.63 -13.67
N VAL A 2 11.89 -5.73 -12.74
CA VAL A 2 10.69 -5.89 -11.87
C VAL A 2 9.87 -4.58 -11.82
N ARG A 3 10.29 -3.55 -12.57
CA ARG A 3 9.60 -2.24 -12.60
C ARG A 3 8.49 -2.20 -13.66
N GLU A 4 8.63 -2.94 -14.76
CA GLU A 4 7.71 -2.92 -15.91
C GLU A 4 6.33 -3.49 -15.57
N THR A 5 6.27 -4.55 -14.75
CA THR A 5 5.01 -5.23 -14.38
C THR A 5 4.07 -4.38 -13.51
N ASN A 6 4.57 -3.31 -12.89
CA ASN A 6 3.77 -2.51 -11.95
C ASN A 6 2.97 -1.41 -12.66
N ALA A 7 3.43 -0.89 -13.81
CA ALA A 7 2.78 0.20 -14.52
C ALA A 7 1.59 -0.28 -15.36
N ALA A 8 1.78 -1.36 -16.13
CA ALA A 8 0.69 -1.95 -16.92
C ALA A 8 -0.50 -2.41 -16.05
N GLY A 9 -0.22 -2.92 -14.84
CA GLY A 9 -1.26 -3.32 -13.89
C GLY A 9 -2.08 -2.15 -13.34
N LEU A 10 -1.53 -0.93 -13.28
CA LEU A 10 -2.25 0.28 -12.85
C LEU A 10 -3.19 0.82 -13.91
N GLU A 11 -2.83 0.69 -15.20
CA GLU A 11 -3.67 1.09 -16.32
C GLU A 11 -4.90 0.18 -16.42
N ILE A 12 -4.69 -1.14 -16.37
CA ILE A 12 -5.79 -2.13 -16.36
C ILE A 12 -6.67 -1.93 -15.13
N ALA A 13 -6.08 -1.62 -13.97
CA ALA A 13 -6.85 -1.39 -12.77
C ALA A 13 -7.81 -0.21 -12.91
N GLN A 14 -7.51 0.82 -13.71
CA GLN A 14 -8.43 1.96 -13.88
C GLN A 14 -9.72 1.59 -14.62
N GLU A 15 -9.68 0.60 -15.51
CA GLU A 15 -10.84 0.09 -16.25
C GLU A 15 -11.76 -0.78 -15.40
N LEU A 16 -11.29 -1.23 -14.23
CA LEU A 16 -12.07 -2.07 -13.34
C LEU A 16 -13.13 -1.26 -12.55
N PRO A 17 -14.27 -1.87 -12.23
CA PRO A 17 -15.23 -1.30 -11.29
C PRO A 17 -14.58 -0.94 -9.96
N GLU A 18 -15.06 0.13 -9.32
CA GLU A 18 -14.44 0.70 -8.14
C GLU A 18 -14.26 -0.32 -7.00
N ASP A 19 -15.24 -1.18 -6.77
CA ASP A 19 -15.18 -2.23 -5.74
C ASP A 19 -14.05 -3.23 -6.00
N THR A 20 -13.82 -3.59 -7.27
CA THR A 20 -12.74 -4.49 -7.65
C THR A 20 -11.38 -3.83 -7.46
N ARG A 21 -11.26 -2.53 -7.77
CA ARG A 21 -10.05 -1.75 -7.50
C ARG A 21 -9.76 -1.65 -6.01
N ALA A 22 -10.78 -1.41 -5.19
CA ALA A 22 -10.66 -1.33 -3.74
C ALA A 22 -10.20 -2.67 -3.15
N ARG A 23 -10.75 -3.80 -3.61
CA ARG A 23 -10.25 -5.15 -3.25
C ARG A 23 -8.79 -5.34 -3.59
N LEU A 24 -8.41 -4.98 -4.82
CA LEU A 24 -7.03 -5.09 -5.29
C LEU A 24 -6.08 -4.21 -4.47
N ALA A 25 -6.48 -2.98 -4.16
CA ALA A 25 -5.72 -2.05 -3.33
C ALA A 25 -5.47 -2.64 -1.93
N VAL A 26 -6.51 -3.17 -1.27
CA VAL A 26 -6.41 -3.82 0.04
C VAL A 26 -5.53 -5.08 -0.03
N PHE A 27 -5.68 -5.89 -1.07
CA PHE A 27 -4.91 -7.12 -1.28
C PHE A 27 -3.41 -6.83 -1.47
N CYS A 28 -3.07 -5.81 -2.25
CA CYS A 28 -1.70 -5.35 -2.47
C CYS A 28 -1.12 -4.69 -1.20
N TYR A 29 -1.93 -3.90 -0.49
CA TYR A 29 -1.52 -3.22 0.75
C TYR A 29 -1.07 -4.18 1.85
N ARG A 30 -1.72 -5.35 1.97
CA ARG A 30 -1.37 -6.40 2.94
C ARG A 30 -0.04 -7.10 2.65
N ARG A 31 0.51 -6.99 1.43
CA ARG A 31 1.80 -7.59 1.05
C ARG A 31 2.90 -6.54 1.02
N SER A 32 3.92 -6.69 1.86
CA SER A 32 4.95 -5.67 2.03
C SER A 32 5.64 -5.21 0.73
N HIS A 33 5.90 -6.12 -0.21
CA HIS A 33 6.54 -5.78 -1.49
C HIS A 33 5.58 -5.12 -2.50
N LEU A 34 4.26 -5.27 -2.33
CA LEU A 34 3.23 -4.62 -3.14
C LEU A 34 2.55 -3.45 -2.42
N ARG A 35 2.95 -3.17 -1.17
CA ARG A 35 2.30 -2.18 -0.32
C ARG A 35 2.29 -0.79 -0.96
N ARG A 36 3.41 -0.40 -1.57
CA ARG A 36 3.51 0.84 -2.35
C ARG A 36 2.51 0.87 -3.51
N LEU A 37 2.36 -0.23 -4.24
CA LEU A 37 1.38 -0.36 -5.32
C LEU A 37 -0.05 -0.28 -4.79
N GLY A 38 -0.34 -0.97 -3.68
CA GLY A 38 -1.64 -0.93 -3.02
C GLY A 38 -2.03 0.48 -2.59
N LEU A 39 -1.08 1.28 -2.10
CA LEU A 39 -1.34 2.69 -1.76
C LEU A 39 -1.55 3.58 -3.00
N ILE A 40 -0.82 3.34 -4.09
CA ILE A 40 -1.04 4.06 -5.36
C ILE A 40 -2.45 3.75 -5.90
N LEU A 41 -2.88 2.49 -5.86
CA LEU A 41 -4.24 2.08 -6.23
C LEU A 41 -5.30 2.66 -5.28
N ALA A 42 -5.03 2.64 -3.97
CA ALA A 42 -5.96 3.21 -2.98
C ALA A 42 -6.20 4.72 -3.19
N LYS A 43 -5.24 5.43 -3.78
CA LYS A 43 -5.38 6.85 -4.13
C LYS A 43 -6.41 7.10 -5.24
N THR A 44 -6.68 6.10 -6.09
CA THR A 44 -7.69 6.18 -7.16
C THR A 44 -9.07 5.66 -6.74
N CYS A 45 -9.19 5.16 -5.51
CA CYS A 45 -10.44 4.63 -4.94
C CYS A 45 -11.04 5.59 -3.92
N SER A 46 -12.36 5.62 -3.79
CA SER A 46 -13.02 6.35 -2.71
C SER A 46 -12.74 5.71 -1.34
N LYS A 47 -12.78 6.53 -0.30
CA LYS A 47 -12.70 6.08 1.10
C LYS A 47 -13.77 5.03 1.40
N ASN A 48 -15.00 5.23 0.91
CA ASN A 48 -16.11 4.32 1.17
C ASN A 48 -15.81 2.93 0.60
N ALA A 49 -15.38 2.82 -0.66
CA ALA A 49 -15.04 1.53 -1.26
C ALA A 49 -13.96 0.79 -0.45
N LEU A 50 -12.93 1.49 0.02
CA LEU A 50 -11.88 0.87 0.86
C LEU A 50 -12.42 0.41 2.23
N VAL A 51 -13.33 1.18 2.84
CA VAL A 51 -13.98 0.84 4.11
C VAL A 51 -14.96 -0.31 3.95
N GLN A 52 -15.70 -0.41 2.86
CA GLN A 52 -16.55 -1.58 2.58
C GLN A 52 -15.71 -2.86 2.50
N GLU A 53 -14.54 -2.81 1.87
CA GLU A 53 -13.69 -3.98 1.70
C GLU A 53 -12.87 -4.37 2.94
N SER A 54 -12.54 -3.41 3.81
CA SER A 54 -11.58 -3.65 4.90
C SER A 54 -11.87 -2.95 6.23
N GLY A 55 -13.06 -2.37 6.36
CA GLY A 55 -13.52 -1.67 7.55
C GLY A 55 -12.60 -0.52 7.94
N HIS A 56 -12.24 -0.44 9.22
CA HIS A 56 -11.34 0.58 9.75
C HIS A 56 -9.95 0.59 9.07
N ALA A 57 -9.46 -0.58 8.62
CA ALA A 57 -8.21 -0.62 7.87
C ALA A 57 -8.31 0.14 6.55
N GLY A 58 -9.48 0.18 5.92
CA GLY A 58 -9.72 0.92 4.68
C GLY A 58 -9.59 2.43 4.85
N GLU A 59 -10.07 2.95 5.98
CA GLU A 59 -9.89 4.35 6.35
C GLU A 59 -8.41 4.71 6.55
N LEU A 60 -7.65 3.83 7.23
CA LEU A 60 -6.20 4.00 7.40
C LEU A 60 -5.45 3.93 6.07
N ILE A 61 -5.82 3.00 5.20
CA ILE A 61 -5.24 2.85 3.85
C ILE A 61 -5.48 4.13 3.04
N HIS A 62 -6.69 4.69 3.09
CA HIS A 62 -7.01 5.93 2.37
C HIS A 62 -6.18 7.12 2.90
N MET A 63 -6.09 7.28 4.21
CA MET A 63 -5.26 8.32 4.85
C MET A 63 -3.78 8.19 4.46
N GLN A 64 -3.25 6.97 4.45
CA GLN A 64 -1.87 6.68 4.05
C GLN A 64 -1.64 6.91 2.56
N ALA A 65 -2.62 6.60 1.71
CA ALA A 65 -2.53 6.81 0.27
C ALA A 65 -2.49 8.31 -0.08
N GLN A 66 -3.22 9.15 0.66
CA GLN A 66 -3.13 10.61 0.55
C GLN A 66 -1.76 11.13 0.98
N ASN A 67 -1.18 10.54 2.03
CA ASN A 67 0.13 10.89 2.57
C ASN A 67 1.22 9.88 2.15
N LEU A 68 1.24 9.51 0.86
CA LEU A 68 2.07 8.40 0.36
C LEU A 68 3.55 8.56 0.70
N GLU A 69 4.13 9.75 0.49
CA GLU A 69 5.56 9.99 0.75
C GLU A 69 5.92 9.89 2.24
N ALA A 70 5.07 10.44 3.11
CA ALA A 70 5.22 10.32 4.56
C ALA A 70 5.09 8.86 5.01
N THR A 71 4.14 8.12 4.43
CA THR A 71 3.92 6.70 4.72
C THR A 71 5.13 5.85 4.31
N LEU A 72 5.69 6.07 3.12
CA LEU A 72 6.84 5.32 2.61
C LEU A 72 8.13 5.63 3.38
N THR A 73 8.31 6.88 3.82
CA THR A 73 9.46 7.29 4.65
C THR A 73 9.39 6.67 6.05
N GLY A 74 8.18 6.54 6.61
CA GLY A 74 7.94 5.91 7.92
C GLY A 74 7.96 4.38 7.90
N ASP A 75 7.89 3.74 6.72
CA ASP A 75 7.80 2.30 6.59
C ASP A 75 9.14 1.62 6.87
N ARG A 76 9.42 1.37 8.15
CA ARG A 76 10.57 0.59 8.65
C ARG A 76 10.62 -0.84 8.11
N TYR A 77 9.60 -1.28 7.36
CA TYR A 77 9.56 -2.57 6.68
C TYR A 77 10.24 -2.53 5.29
N LEU A 78 10.27 -1.37 4.64
CA LEU A 78 11.01 -1.12 3.39
C LEU A 78 12.44 -0.63 3.63
N ALA A 79 12.74 -0.17 4.84
CA ALA A 79 14.10 0.14 5.24
C ALA A 79 14.99 -1.12 5.07
N PRO A 80 16.13 -1.02 4.35
CA PRO A 80 17.07 -2.12 4.22
C PRO A 80 17.45 -2.64 5.62
N ARG A 81 17.36 -3.96 5.83
CA ARG A 81 17.60 -4.61 7.13
C ARG A 81 19.00 -4.32 7.71
N HIS A 82 19.90 -3.74 6.92
CA HIS A 82 21.26 -3.34 7.28
C HIS A 82 21.32 -2.07 8.17
N LEU A 83 20.25 -1.27 8.25
CA LEU A 83 20.20 -0.09 9.13
C LEU A 83 19.65 -0.37 10.53
N ARG A 84 19.28 -1.62 10.84
CA ARG A 84 18.93 -1.98 12.21
C ARG A 84 20.22 -2.17 12.99
N ARG A 85 20.59 -1.16 13.80
CA ARG A 85 21.48 -1.39 14.94
C ARG A 85 20.92 -2.59 15.73
N PRO A 86 21.72 -3.60 16.07
CA PRO A 86 21.23 -4.68 16.90
C PRO A 86 20.71 -4.07 18.20
N VAL A 87 19.48 -4.45 18.56
CA VAL A 87 18.96 -4.18 19.90
C VAL A 87 19.89 -4.89 20.87
N SER A 88 20.74 -4.12 21.55
CA SER A 88 21.64 -4.63 22.56
C SER A 88 20.80 -4.92 23.79
N LEU A 89 20.56 -6.21 24.04
CA LEU A 89 20.08 -6.70 25.33
C LEU A 89 21.31 -6.83 26.24
N ALA A 90 21.84 -5.70 26.70
CA ALA A 90 22.79 -5.70 27.81
C ALA A 90 21.97 -5.65 29.10
N GLY A 91 22.15 -6.68 29.93
CA GLY A 91 21.63 -6.77 31.29
C GLY A 91 22.48 -5.99 32.29
#